data_AF-A0A660UY30-F1
#
_entry.id   AF-A0A660UY30-F1
#
_cell.length_a   1.000
_cell.length_b   1.000
_cell.length_c   1.000
_cell.angle_alpha   90.00
_cell.angle_beta   90.00
_cell.angle_gamma   90.00
#
_symmetry.space_group_name_H-M   'P 1'
#
loop_
_entity.id
_entity.type
_entity.pdbx_description
1 polymer ?
#
loop_
_entity_poly.entity_id
_entity_poly.type
_entity_poly.pdbx_seq_one_letter_code
_entity_poly.pdbx_strand_id
1 'polypeptide(L)'
;MKSCISKIRELINKPVLNSLLLKDHKKWNLICGSLDAVQSAQMAVDAYSDLDKDIIRDVGTHLIIYGLFQALYVQQDAVSNLCNSMDIDLLKIKDLKTQHPELYEIRELRNKSIGHPTPSRKDKKPKSTHGMLIDNDSVELFSYTETGDFSHAKYKIADCIEKQSQSLREILQKVIEKMVLIEKEHKDKHKQKKLRECFSCSPPYCFEKIFQAISLIDVQEQGETASQSIGREDSIVSAFRHVKTLLKAVDSFKGELTKRGLQDYGTSLVRLKIEHSKYPLEKLKEYFSPDLECPLNSQDARVYADAAEKNVLSLIEQAKILDNNYMSTD
;
A
#
# COMPACT_ATOMS: atom_id res chain seq x y z
N MET A 1 -16.96 -11.98 0.96
CA MET A 1 -15.53 -12.26 1.25
C MET A 1 -14.62 -11.75 0.13
N LYS A 2 -14.66 -12.32 -1.08
CA LYS A 2 -13.81 -11.91 -2.22
C LYS A 2 -13.78 -10.40 -2.49
N SER A 3 -14.95 -9.76 -2.50
CA SER A 3 -15.08 -8.31 -2.69
C SER A 3 -14.31 -7.50 -1.64
N CYS A 4 -14.43 -7.85 -0.36
CA CYS A 4 -13.69 -7.20 0.73
C CYS A 4 -12.18 -7.38 0.58
N ILE A 5 -11.72 -8.61 0.27
CA ILE A 5 -10.29 -8.90 0.06
C ILE A 5 -9.75 -8.05 -1.10
N SER A 6 -10.47 -8.01 -2.22
CA SER A 6 -10.11 -7.20 -3.39
C SER A 6 -10.06 -5.72 -3.05
N LYS A 7 -11.04 -5.21 -2.29
CA LYS A 7 -11.07 -3.80 -1.91
C LYS A 7 -9.92 -3.43 -0.98
N ILE A 8 -9.57 -4.30 -0.03
CA ILE A 8 -8.41 -4.09 0.82
C ILE A 8 -7.13 -4.08 -0.01
N ARG A 9 -6.97 -5.01 -0.96
CA ARG A 9 -5.82 -5.01 -1.88
C ARG A 9 -5.73 -3.74 -2.71
N GLU A 10 -6.86 -3.22 -3.19
CA GLU A 10 -6.91 -1.94 -3.90
C GLU A 10 -6.45 -0.80 -2.99
N LEU A 11 -6.97 -0.72 -1.76
CA LEU A 11 -6.64 0.33 -0.79
C LEU A 11 -5.16 0.33 -0.40
N ILE A 12 -4.58 -0.83 -0.07
CA ILE A 12 -3.16 -0.91 0.32
C ILE A 12 -2.21 -0.58 -0.84
N ASN A 13 -2.70 -0.57 -2.09
CA ASN A 13 -1.97 -0.14 -3.27
C ASN A 13 -2.35 1.29 -3.70
N LYS A 14 -3.12 2.03 -2.90
CA LYS A 14 -3.23 3.48 -3.11
C LYS A 14 -1.94 4.17 -2.62
N PRO A 15 -1.44 5.19 -3.34
CA PRO A 15 -0.14 5.80 -3.03
C PRO A 15 0.03 6.27 -1.59
N VAL A 16 -0.99 6.95 -1.06
CA VAL A 16 -0.98 7.48 0.30
C VAL A 16 -0.92 6.34 1.30
N LEU A 17 -1.90 5.43 1.25
CA LEU A 17 -2.00 4.37 2.25
C LEU A 17 -0.79 3.43 2.19
N ASN A 18 -0.35 3.04 0.99
CA ASN A 18 0.83 2.20 0.82
C ASN A 18 2.06 2.84 1.49
N SER A 19 2.30 4.13 1.21
CA SER A 19 3.44 4.85 1.77
C SER A 19 3.41 4.95 3.30
N LEU A 20 2.22 4.98 3.90
CA LEU A 20 2.05 5.00 5.34
C LEU A 20 2.28 3.62 5.96
N LEU A 21 1.72 2.58 5.34
CA LEU A 21 1.82 1.20 5.83
C LEU A 21 3.24 0.63 5.66
N LEU A 22 3.96 1.01 4.60
CA LEU A 22 5.34 0.56 4.35
C LEU A 22 6.35 1.03 5.41
N LYS A 23 6.05 2.07 6.18
CA LYS A 23 6.94 2.58 7.24
C LYS A 23 7.23 1.54 8.32
N ASP A 24 6.27 0.67 8.58
CA ASP A 24 6.44 -0.47 9.47
C ASP A 24 6.42 -1.76 8.62
N HIS A 25 7.61 -2.18 8.18
CA HIS A 25 7.77 -3.38 7.37
C HIS A 25 7.21 -4.64 8.04
N LYS A 26 7.22 -4.72 9.37
CA LYS A 26 6.67 -5.87 10.10
C LYS A 26 5.16 -5.89 9.96
N LYS A 27 4.48 -4.77 10.18
CA LYS A 27 3.02 -4.64 9.96
C LYS A 27 2.66 -4.86 8.49
N TRP A 28 3.42 -4.27 7.56
CA TRP A 28 3.21 -4.45 6.13
C TRP A 28 3.26 -5.91 5.68
N ASN A 29 4.30 -6.65 6.10
CA ASN A 29 4.44 -8.07 5.76
C ASN A 29 3.31 -8.90 6.37
N LEU A 30 2.86 -8.54 7.58
CA LEU A 30 1.71 -9.18 8.22
C LEU A 30 0.41 -8.94 7.43
N ILE A 31 0.16 -7.71 6.98
CA ILE A 31 -0.99 -7.39 6.11
C ILE A 31 -0.97 -8.24 4.84
N CYS A 32 0.16 -8.28 4.14
CA CYS A 32 0.28 -9.02 2.89
C CYS A 32 0.08 -10.52 3.11
N GLY A 33 0.80 -11.11 4.07
CA GLY A 33 0.69 -12.53 4.40
C GLY A 33 -0.72 -12.92 4.87
N SER A 34 -1.37 -12.06 5.66
CA SER A 34 -2.77 -12.26 6.05
C SER A 34 -3.71 -12.25 4.86
N LEU A 35 -3.57 -11.31 3.91
CA LEU A 35 -4.43 -11.25 2.73
C LEU A 35 -4.25 -12.48 1.82
N ASP A 36 -3.01 -12.92 1.63
CA ASP A 36 -2.70 -14.13 0.86
C ASP A 36 -3.30 -15.38 1.53
N ALA A 37 -3.18 -15.48 2.85
CA ALA A 37 -3.75 -16.58 3.62
C ALA A 37 -5.29 -16.59 3.60
N VAL A 38 -5.95 -15.44 3.81
CA VAL A 38 -7.43 -15.34 3.72
C VAL A 38 -7.91 -15.70 2.31
N GLN A 39 -7.23 -15.21 1.27
CA GLN A 39 -7.59 -15.50 -0.12
C GLN A 39 -7.42 -16.99 -0.45
N SER A 40 -6.29 -17.58 -0.09
CA SER A 40 -6.02 -19.01 -0.33
C SER A 40 -7.02 -19.90 0.40
N ALA A 41 -7.33 -19.57 1.66
CA ALA A 41 -8.32 -20.31 2.41
C ALA A 41 -9.75 -20.10 1.89
N GLN A 42 -10.08 -18.91 1.36
CA GLN A 42 -11.36 -18.69 0.68
C GLN A 42 -11.47 -19.54 -0.60
N MET A 43 -10.40 -19.68 -1.37
CA MET A 43 -10.39 -20.56 -2.55
C MET A 43 -10.67 -22.02 -2.17
N ALA A 44 -10.14 -22.50 -1.03
CA ALA A 44 -10.44 -23.85 -0.54
C ALA A 44 -11.92 -24.00 -0.12
N VAL A 45 -12.51 -23.00 0.53
CA VAL A 45 -13.93 -22.99 0.90
C VAL A 45 -14.83 -22.96 -0.34
N ASP A 46 -14.48 -22.16 -1.34
CA ASP A 46 -15.23 -22.09 -2.60
C ASP A 46 -15.12 -23.42 -3.35
N ALA A 47 -13.91 -23.99 -3.44
CA ALA A 47 -13.71 -25.29 -4.08
C ALA A 47 -14.56 -26.39 -3.41
N TYR A 48 -14.64 -26.41 -2.08
CA TYR A 48 -15.55 -27.32 -1.37
C TYR A 48 -17.02 -27.07 -1.75
N SER A 49 -17.43 -25.82 -1.84
CA SER A 49 -18.82 -25.43 -2.14
C SER A 49 -19.23 -25.80 -3.58
N ASP A 50 -18.25 -25.84 -4.49
CA ASP A 50 -18.43 -26.17 -5.91
C ASP A 50 -18.26 -27.67 -6.20
N LEU A 51 -17.81 -28.48 -5.23
CA LEU A 51 -17.63 -29.92 -5.41
C LEU A 51 -18.98 -30.64 -5.56
N ASP A 52 -19.03 -31.58 -6.51
CA ASP A 52 -20.10 -32.56 -6.56
C ASP A 52 -20.03 -33.49 -5.34
N LYS A 53 -21.18 -33.73 -4.71
CA LYS A 53 -21.30 -34.57 -3.52
C LYS A 53 -20.88 -36.02 -3.79
N ASP A 54 -21.01 -36.49 -5.03
CA ASP A 54 -20.58 -37.83 -5.42
C ASP A 54 -19.05 -37.94 -5.47
N ILE A 55 -18.35 -36.88 -5.90
CA ILE A 55 -16.88 -36.81 -5.91
C ILE A 55 -16.31 -36.82 -4.48
N ILE A 56 -17.02 -36.21 -3.52
CA ILE A 56 -16.61 -36.18 -2.10
C ILE A 56 -16.53 -37.59 -1.50
N ARG A 57 -17.33 -38.55 -1.98
CA ARG A 57 -17.32 -39.93 -1.49
C ARG A 57 -16.13 -40.73 -2.03
N ASP A 58 -15.72 -40.48 -3.28
CA ASP A 58 -14.67 -41.24 -3.97
C ASP A 58 -13.24 -40.76 -3.63
N VAL A 59 -13.04 -39.46 -3.44
CA VAL A 59 -11.71 -38.87 -3.15
C VAL A 59 -11.35 -38.92 -1.66
N GLY A 60 -12.34 -39.14 -0.80
CA GLY A 60 -12.19 -39.31 0.64
C GLY A 60 -12.79 -38.15 1.45
N THR A 61 -14.04 -38.33 1.88
CA THR A 61 -14.84 -37.34 2.62
C THR A 61 -14.08 -36.75 3.82
N HIS A 62 -13.33 -37.56 4.56
CA HIS A 62 -12.58 -37.11 5.72
C HIS A 62 -11.50 -36.09 5.36
N LEU A 63 -10.73 -36.32 4.30
CA LEU A 63 -9.67 -35.40 3.89
C LEU A 63 -10.24 -34.04 3.48
N ILE A 64 -11.36 -34.06 2.74
CA ILE A 64 -12.05 -32.86 2.27
C ILE A 64 -12.60 -32.06 3.47
N ILE A 65 -13.27 -32.71 4.41
CA ILE A 65 -13.82 -32.05 5.60
C ILE A 65 -12.72 -31.53 6.52
N TYR A 66 -11.64 -32.28 6.70
CA TYR A 66 -10.47 -31.81 7.46
C TYR A 66 -9.85 -30.57 6.81
N GLY A 67 -9.68 -30.59 5.49
CA GLY A 67 -9.18 -29.46 4.71
C GLY A 67 -10.08 -28.24 4.84
N LEU A 68 -11.39 -28.41 4.74
CA LEU A 68 -12.38 -27.33 4.88
C LEU A 68 -12.31 -26.67 6.26
N PHE A 69 -12.41 -27.44 7.34
CA PHE A 69 -12.36 -26.85 8.69
C PHE A 69 -10.99 -26.23 9.01
N GLN A 70 -9.90 -26.80 8.48
CA GLN A 70 -8.59 -26.17 8.57
C GLN A 70 -8.56 -24.83 7.80
N ALA A 71 -9.16 -24.75 6.61
CA ALA A 71 -9.27 -23.51 5.85
C ALA A 71 -10.09 -22.47 6.61
N LEU A 72 -11.25 -22.85 7.18
CA LEU A 72 -12.06 -21.95 8.00
C LEU A 72 -11.26 -21.41 9.19
N TYR A 73 -10.50 -22.26 9.89
CA TYR A 73 -9.66 -21.80 10.99
C TYR A 73 -8.57 -20.82 10.53
N VAL A 74 -7.87 -21.13 9.44
CA VAL A 74 -6.82 -20.27 8.88
C VAL A 74 -7.38 -18.92 8.44
N GLN A 75 -8.60 -18.87 7.87
CA GLN A 75 -9.28 -17.61 7.56
C GLN A 75 -9.45 -16.75 8.81
N GLN A 76 -9.94 -17.32 9.93
CA GLN A 76 -10.12 -16.56 11.17
C GLN A 76 -8.80 -16.00 11.71
N ASP A 77 -7.74 -16.81 11.73
CA ASP A 77 -6.42 -16.38 12.20
C ASP A 77 -5.83 -15.28 11.31
N ALA A 78 -5.96 -15.44 9.99
CA ALA A 78 -5.45 -14.47 9.04
C ALA A 78 -6.19 -13.13 9.13
N VAL A 79 -7.53 -13.14 9.30
CA VAL A 79 -8.31 -11.92 9.57
C VAL A 79 -7.94 -11.30 10.92
N SER A 80 -7.74 -12.10 11.98
CA SER A 80 -7.28 -11.60 13.29
C SER A 80 -5.93 -10.88 13.18
N ASN A 81 -4.98 -11.49 12.49
CA ASN A 81 -3.67 -10.88 12.24
C ASN A 81 -3.76 -9.61 11.38
N LEU A 82 -4.69 -9.57 10.42
CA LEU A 82 -4.95 -8.36 9.64
C LEU A 82 -5.50 -7.24 10.53
N CYS A 83 -6.46 -7.54 11.41
CA CYS A 83 -6.98 -6.57 12.39
C CYS A 83 -5.86 -6.07 13.31
N ASN A 84 -5.03 -6.97 13.86
CA ASN A 84 -3.93 -6.61 14.74
C ASN A 84 -2.89 -5.71 14.03
N SER A 85 -2.61 -5.96 12.74
CA SER A 85 -1.71 -5.13 11.95
C SER A 85 -2.23 -3.70 11.74
N MET A 86 -3.54 -3.51 11.81
CA MET A 86 -4.24 -2.23 11.68
C MET A 86 -4.62 -1.61 13.03
N ASP A 87 -4.11 -2.18 14.14
CA ASP A 87 -4.42 -1.78 15.52
C ASP A 87 -5.93 -1.80 15.82
N ILE A 88 -6.63 -2.80 15.26
CA ILE A 88 -8.06 -3.04 15.45
C ILE A 88 -8.24 -4.19 16.45
N ASP A 89 -8.75 -3.87 17.63
CA ASP A 89 -8.94 -4.79 18.76
C ASP A 89 -10.22 -5.68 18.65
N LEU A 90 -10.51 -6.25 17.48
CA LEU A 90 -11.75 -7.02 17.26
C LEU A 90 -11.63 -8.53 17.52
N LEU A 91 -10.42 -9.10 17.45
CA LEU A 91 -10.23 -10.55 17.37
C LEU A 91 -9.19 -11.11 18.36
N LYS A 92 -9.13 -10.54 19.57
CA LYS A 92 -8.46 -11.24 20.68
C LYS A 92 -9.31 -12.45 21.06
N ILE A 93 -8.69 -13.61 21.28
CA ILE A 93 -9.41 -14.88 21.56
C ILE A 93 -10.41 -14.77 22.73
N LYS A 94 -10.08 -13.95 23.74
CA LYS A 94 -10.97 -13.70 24.89
C LYS A 94 -12.26 -12.96 24.49
N ASP A 95 -12.17 -12.13 23.46
CA ASP A 95 -13.26 -11.28 22.97
C ASP A 95 -14.05 -11.96 21.84
N LEU A 96 -13.46 -12.95 21.16
CA LEU A 96 -14.13 -13.72 20.10
C LEU A 96 -15.42 -14.39 20.63
N LYS A 97 -15.37 -14.98 21.82
CA LYS A 97 -16.52 -15.68 22.40
C LYS A 97 -17.70 -14.74 22.69
N THR A 98 -17.44 -13.47 23.02
CA THR A 98 -18.47 -12.50 23.40
C THR A 98 -18.93 -11.66 22.22
N GLN A 99 -18.02 -11.27 21.32
CA GLN A 99 -18.32 -10.37 20.20
C GLN A 99 -18.71 -11.11 18.92
N HIS A 100 -18.21 -12.33 18.72
CA HIS A 100 -18.41 -13.15 17.52
C HIS A 100 -18.64 -14.63 17.88
N PRO A 101 -19.73 -14.94 18.61
CA PRO A 101 -19.98 -16.28 19.12
C PRO A 101 -20.03 -17.34 18.02
N GLU A 102 -20.47 -17.00 16.80
CA GLU A 102 -20.52 -17.92 15.67
C GLU A 102 -19.11 -18.35 15.21
N LEU A 103 -18.17 -17.39 15.13
CA LEU A 103 -16.77 -17.69 14.79
C LEU A 103 -16.11 -18.53 15.86
N TYR A 104 -16.39 -18.24 17.14
CA TYR A 104 -15.92 -19.02 18.27
C TYR A 104 -16.43 -20.46 18.22
N GLU A 105 -17.72 -20.66 17.95
CA GLU A 105 -18.34 -21.98 17.83
C GLU A 105 -17.69 -22.81 16.72
N ILE A 106 -17.50 -22.23 15.53
CA ILE A 106 -16.85 -22.91 14.39
C ILE A 106 -15.39 -23.25 14.72
N ARG A 107 -14.68 -22.34 15.39
CA ARG A 107 -13.30 -22.57 15.84
C ARG A 107 -13.22 -23.72 16.83
N GLU A 108 -14.12 -23.74 17.81
CA GLU A 108 -14.18 -24.79 18.82
C GLU A 108 -14.59 -26.13 18.21
N LEU A 109 -15.53 -26.15 17.25
CA LEU A 109 -15.87 -27.35 16.50
C LEU A 109 -14.63 -27.94 15.85
N ARG A 110 -13.84 -27.15 15.11
CA ARG A 110 -12.58 -27.61 14.50
C ARG A 110 -11.57 -28.06 15.56
N ASN A 111 -11.38 -27.29 16.64
CA ASN A 111 -10.38 -27.58 17.66
C ASN A 111 -10.70 -28.91 18.36
N LYS A 112 -11.96 -29.12 18.71
CA LYS A 112 -12.42 -30.33 19.41
C LYS A 112 -12.47 -31.53 18.48
N SER A 113 -12.86 -31.38 17.22
CA SER A 113 -13.00 -32.52 16.30
C SER A 113 -11.69 -32.94 15.63
N ILE A 114 -10.95 -32.00 15.06
CA ILE A 114 -9.86 -32.25 14.11
C ILE A 114 -8.49 -31.89 14.72
N GLY A 115 -8.43 -30.83 15.53
CA GLY A 115 -7.16 -30.32 16.06
C GLY A 115 -6.65 -31.09 17.28
N HIS A 116 -7.49 -31.19 18.31
CA HIS A 116 -7.18 -31.74 19.63
C HIS A 116 -8.35 -32.57 20.19
N PRO A 117 -8.74 -33.67 19.52
CA PRO A 117 -9.85 -34.51 19.97
C PRO A 117 -9.54 -35.30 21.24
N THR A 118 -8.26 -35.47 21.58
CA THR A 118 -7.84 -36.20 22.77
C THR A 118 -6.99 -35.32 23.68
N PRO A 119 -7.04 -35.50 25.01
CA PRO A 119 -6.26 -34.71 25.94
C PRO A 119 -4.74 -34.85 25.69
N SER A 120 -4.04 -33.73 25.65
CA SER A 120 -2.57 -33.74 25.66
C SER A 120 -2.04 -33.96 27.07
N ARG A 121 -0.94 -34.72 27.22
CA ARG A 121 -0.23 -34.86 28.50
C ARG A 121 0.32 -33.52 29.04
N LYS A 122 0.44 -32.50 28.19
CA LYS A 122 0.99 -31.18 28.54
C LYS A 122 -0.06 -30.17 29.01
N ASP A 123 -1.35 -30.46 28.85
CA ASP A 123 -2.42 -29.52 29.20
C ASP A 123 -2.76 -29.55 30.69
N LYS A 124 -2.84 -28.36 31.30
CA LYS A 124 -3.22 -28.16 32.71
C LYS A 124 -4.74 -28.07 32.92
N LYS A 125 -5.54 -28.20 31.86
CA LYS A 125 -7.01 -28.07 31.88
C LYS A 125 -7.69 -29.43 32.02
N PRO A 126 -8.96 -29.47 32.49
CA PRO A 126 -9.73 -30.71 32.56
C PRO A 126 -9.75 -31.42 31.20
N LYS A 127 -9.52 -32.74 31.25
CA LYS A 127 -9.27 -33.56 30.08
C LYS A 127 -10.60 -33.96 29.44
N SER A 128 -10.93 -33.37 28.29
CA SER A 128 -12.09 -33.79 27.50
C SER A 128 -11.65 -34.59 26.28
N THR A 129 -12.45 -35.58 25.91
CA THR A 129 -12.27 -36.39 24.71
C THR A 129 -13.43 -36.16 23.77
N HIS A 130 -13.13 -36.03 22.48
CA HIS A 130 -14.09 -35.68 21.45
C HIS A 130 -14.04 -36.69 20.31
N GLY A 131 -15.23 -37.05 19.82
CA GLY A 131 -15.41 -37.84 18.61
C GLY A 131 -16.13 -36.99 17.56
N MET A 132 -15.81 -37.23 16.29
CA MET A 132 -16.49 -36.61 15.17
C MET A 132 -17.04 -37.68 14.25
N LEU A 133 -18.32 -37.56 13.90
CA LEU A 133 -18.92 -38.30 12.80
C LEU A 133 -19.23 -37.33 11.67
N ILE A 134 -18.80 -37.70 10.47
CA ILE A 134 -19.06 -36.94 9.25
C ILE A 134 -20.17 -37.65 8.49
N ASP A 135 -21.24 -36.92 8.22
CA ASP A 135 -22.39 -37.39 7.45
C ASP A 135 -22.64 -36.40 6.32
N ASN A 136 -22.17 -36.71 5.11
CA ASN A 136 -22.31 -35.95 3.86
C ASN A 136 -22.24 -34.41 3.96
N ASP A 137 -23.30 -33.75 4.44
CA ASP A 137 -23.44 -32.30 4.58
C ASP A 137 -23.37 -31.78 6.04
N SER A 138 -23.10 -32.66 6.99
CA SER A 138 -23.12 -32.38 8.41
C SER A 138 -21.99 -33.06 9.18
N VAL A 139 -21.69 -32.48 10.34
CA VAL A 139 -20.71 -32.98 11.29
C VAL A 139 -21.39 -33.10 12.65
N GLU A 140 -21.26 -34.27 13.27
CA GLU A 140 -21.71 -34.52 14.63
C GLU A 140 -20.51 -34.60 15.56
N LEU A 141 -20.52 -33.77 16.59
CA LEU A 141 -19.50 -33.71 17.63
C LEU A 141 -20.03 -34.37 18.90
N PHE A 142 -19.32 -35.39 19.34
CA PHE A 142 -19.53 -36.08 20.61
C PHE A 142 -18.43 -35.64 21.57
N SER A 143 -18.78 -35.28 22.80
CA SER A 143 -17.79 -34.84 23.79
C SER A 143 -18.03 -35.53 25.12
N TYR A 144 -16.93 -35.98 25.73
CA TYR A 144 -16.89 -36.61 27.05
C TYR A 144 -15.98 -35.78 27.96
N THR A 145 -16.50 -35.36 29.10
CA THR A 145 -15.69 -34.71 30.15
C THR A 145 -14.87 -35.74 30.92
N GLU A 146 -13.93 -35.26 31.74
CA GLU A 146 -13.16 -36.11 32.65
C GLU A 146 -14.05 -36.84 33.69
N THR A 147 -15.18 -36.23 34.05
CA THR A 147 -16.21 -36.80 34.93
C THR A 147 -17.13 -37.80 34.22
N GLY A 148 -17.00 -37.96 32.90
CA GLY A 148 -17.82 -38.85 32.08
C GLY A 148 -19.10 -38.22 31.53
N ASP A 149 -19.30 -36.91 31.71
CA ASP A 149 -20.48 -36.22 31.18
C ASP A 149 -20.44 -36.18 29.65
N PHE A 150 -21.57 -36.52 29.04
CA PHE A 150 -21.73 -36.58 27.60
C PHE A 150 -22.43 -35.34 27.05
N SER A 151 -21.93 -34.82 25.94
CA SER A 151 -22.65 -33.84 25.11
C SER A 151 -22.54 -34.18 23.63
N HIS A 152 -23.61 -33.83 22.90
CA HIS A 152 -23.75 -34.03 21.46
C HIS A 152 -24.17 -32.72 20.81
N ALA A 153 -23.60 -32.42 19.65
CA ALA A 153 -24.01 -31.31 18.82
C ALA A 153 -23.87 -31.67 17.34
N LYS A 154 -24.86 -31.29 16.53
CA LYS A 154 -24.87 -31.48 15.08
C LYS A 154 -24.75 -30.14 14.38
N TYR A 155 -23.86 -30.06 13.41
CA TYR A 155 -23.56 -28.85 12.63
C TYR A 155 -23.75 -29.15 11.16
N LYS A 156 -24.52 -28.31 10.46
CA LYS A 156 -24.54 -28.30 9.01
C LYS A 156 -23.33 -27.55 8.50
N ILE A 157 -22.60 -28.16 7.55
CA ILE A 157 -21.37 -27.57 7.02
C ILE A 157 -21.68 -26.27 6.27
N ALA A 158 -22.76 -26.24 5.50
CA ALA A 158 -23.22 -25.04 4.79
C ALA A 158 -23.46 -23.87 5.76
N ASP A 159 -24.15 -24.12 6.88
CA ASP A 159 -24.41 -23.10 7.91
C ASP A 159 -23.11 -22.58 8.53
N CYS A 160 -22.12 -23.45 8.77
CA CYS A 160 -20.81 -23.03 9.26
C CYS A 160 -20.11 -22.11 8.27
N ILE A 161 -20.11 -22.45 6.98
CA ILE A 161 -19.51 -21.62 5.93
C ILE A 161 -20.22 -20.27 5.85
N GLU A 162 -21.54 -20.25 5.86
CA GLU A 162 -22.34 -19.04 5.75
C GLU A 162 -22.09 -18.10 6.94
N LYS A 163 -22.24 -18.61 8.17
CA LYS A 163 -22.01 -17.83 9.40
C LYS A 163 -20.60 -17.26 9.44
N GLN A 164 -19.59 -18.07 9.13
CA GLN A 164 -18.21 -17.57 9.07
C GLN A 164 -18.04 -16.49 8.01
N SER A 165 -18.57 -16.72 6.81
CA SER A 165 -18.46 -15.77 5.70
C SER A 165 -19.13 -14.45 6.03
N GLN A 166 -20.24 -14.45 6.76
CA GLN A 166 -20.93 -13.25 7.21
C GLN A 166 -20.12 -12.49 8.27
N SER A 167 -19.73 -13.16 9.36
CA SER A 167 -18.98 -12.51 10.44
C SER A 167 -17.62 -11.97 9.98
N LEU A 168 -16.89 -12.72 9.15
CA LEU A 168 -15.61 -12.24 8.61
C LEU A 168 -15.77 -11.06 7.65
N ARG A 169 -16.87 -11.00 6.87
CA ARG A 169 -17.16 -9.84 6.02
C ARG A 169 -17.34 -8.57 6.83
N GLU A 170 -18.10 -8.64 7.93
CA GLU A 170 -18.33 -7.50 8.82
C GLU A 170 -17.03 -7.00 9.43
N ILE A 171 -16.14 -7.91 9.82
CA ILE A 171 -14.82 -7.54 10.37
C ILE A 171 -13.94 -6.91 9.29
N LEU A 172 -13.88 -7.49 8.09
CA LEU A 172 -13.11 -6.92 6.98
C LEU A 172 -13.67 -5.56 6.54
N GLN A 173 -14.97 -5.32 6.67
CA GLN A 173 -15.57 -4.02 6.40
C GLN A 173 -15.06 -2.95 7.36
N LYS A 174 -14.90 -3.27 8.65
CA LYS A 174 -14.27 -2.37 9.64
C LYS A 174 -12.80 -2.09 9.31
N VAL A 175 -12.07 -3.07 8.77
CA VAL A 175 -10.70 -2.87 8.28
C VAL A 175 -10.69 -1.87 7.12
N ILE A 176 -11.60 -2.02 6.16
CA ILE A 176 -11.77 -1.09 5.03
C ILE A 176 -12.07 0.32 5.52
N GLU A 177 -13.01 0.48 6.44
CA GLU A 177 -13.37 1.77 7.02
C GLU A 177 -12.18 2.45 7.71
N LYS A 178 -11.39 1.68 8.47
CA LYS A 178 -10.17 2.18 9.10
C LYS A 178 -9.14 2.66 8.08
N MET A 179 -8.93 1.90 7.00
CA MET A 179 -8.02 2.28 5.91
C MET A 179 -8.46 3.57 5.21
N VAL A 180 -9.76 3.68 4.90
CA VAL A 180 -10.34 4.90 4.30
C VAL A 180 -10.18 6.10 5.23
N LEU A 181 -10.40 5.91 6.54
CA LEU A 181 -10.21 6.98 7.53
C LEU A 181 -8.75 7.46 7.58
N ILE A 182 -7.79 6.54 7.64
CA ILE A 182 -6.34 6.87 7.64
C ILE A 182 -5.97 7.67 6.38
N GLU A 183 -6.44 7.23 5.21
CA GLU A 183 -6.20 7.95 3.96
C GLU A 183 -6.81 9.35 3.99
N LYS A 184 -8.06 9.47 4.44
CA LYS A 184 -8.76 10.75 4.54
C LYS A 184 -8.06 11.73 5.48
N GLU A 185 -7.69 11.30 6.68
CA GLU A 185 -6.97 12.14 7.66
C GLU A 185 -5.64 12.64 7.11
N HIS A 186 -4.92 11.80 6.35
CA HIS A 186 -3.70 12.22 5.66
C HIS A 186 -3.98 13.23 4.57
N LYS A 187 -5.00 12.99 3.73
CA LYS A 187 -5.41 13.92 2.68
C LYS A 187 -5.78 15.28 3.25
N ASP A 188 -6.61 15.32 4.28
CA ASP A 188 -7.06 16.54 4.94
C ASP A 188 -5.90 17.34 5.54
N LYS A 189 -4.92 16.66 6.16
CA LYS A 189 -3.71 17.29 6.71
C LYS A 189 -2.87 18.02 5.66
N HIS A 190 -2.86 17.54 4.43
CA HIS A 190 -2.02 18.07 3.34
C HIS A 190 -2.79 18.86 2.28
N LYS A 191 -4.13 18.90 2.38
CA LYS A 191 -5.04 19.52 1.41
C LYS A 191 -4.70 20.99 1.08
N GLN A 192 -4.33 21.77 2.09
CA GLN A 192 -4.10 23.22 1.93
C GLN A 192 -2.72 23.59 1.39
N LYS A 193 -1.78 22.64 1.34
CA LYS A 193 -0.42 22.89 0.81
C LYS A 193 -0.32 22.19 -0.53
N LYS A 194 -0.43 22.90 -1.64
CA LYS A 194 -0.35 22.26 -2.96
C LYS A 194 1.09 22.01 -3.34
N LEU A 195 1.40 20.83 -3.86
CA LEU A 195 2.72 20.51 -4.39
C LEU A 195 3.06 21.40 -5.59
N ARG A 196 2.05 21.80 -6.38
CA ARG A 196 2.23 22.74 -7.50
C ARG A 196 2.79 24.09 -7.06
N GLU A 197 2.49 24.53 -5.83
CA GLU A 197 2.94 25.81 -5.28
C GLU A 197 4.45 25.82 -4.98
N CYS A 198 5.11 24.66 -4.91
CA CYS A 198 6.57 24.58 -4.83
C CYS A 198 7.26 25.20 -6.06
N PHE A 199 6.56 25.29 -7.19
CA PHE A 199 7.04 25.88 -8.44
C PHE A 199 6.38 27.25 -8.67
N SER A 200 6.63 28.20 -7.77
CA SER A 200 5.96 29.52 -7.76
C SER A 200 6.40 30.47 -8.88
N CYS A 201 7.65 30.36 -9.35
CA CYS A 201 8.08 31.01 -10.59
C CYS A 201 7.52 30.23 -11.79
N SER A 202 7.17 30.91 -12.90
CA SER A 202 6.79 30.24 -14.15
C SER A 202 8.00 29.50 -14.74
N PRO A 203 8.06 28.15 -14.69
CA PRO A 203 9.26 27.45 -15.16
C PRO A 203 9.51 27.63 -16.65
N PRO A 204 8.49 27.68 -17.55
CA PRO A 204 8.69 28.06 -18.95
C PRO A 204 9.42 29.41 -19.11
N TYR A 205 9.05 30.42 -18.32
CA TYR A 205 9.72 31.73 -18.36
C TYR A 205 11.16 31.65 -17.86
N CYS A 206 11.43 30.86 -16.81
CA CYS A 206 12.80 30.63 -16.33
C CYS A 206 13.66 29.97 -17.42
N PHE A 207 13.13 28.96 -18.13
CA PHE A 207 13.85 28.30 -19.22
C PHE A 207 14.04 29.21 -20.42
N GLU A 208 13.05 30.03 -20.80
CA GLU A 208 13.21 31.07 -21.84
C GLU A 208 14.43 31.97 -21.55
N LYS A 209 14.58 32.43 -20.31
CA LYS A 209 15.72 33.27 -19.91
C LYS A 209 17.05 32.52 -19.87
N ILE A 210 17.03 31.23 -19.53
CA ILE A 210 18.20 30.36 -19.61
C ILE A 210 18.65 30.20 -21.07
N PHE A 211 17.76 29.83 -21.99
CA PHE A 211 18.09 29.67 -23.40
C PHE A 211 18.53 30.97 -24.07
N GLN A 212 17.92 32.10 -23.69
CA GLN A 212 18.33 33.42 -24.15
C GLN A 212 19.78 33.70 -23.74
N ALA A 213 20.15 33.45 -22.49
CA ALA A 213 21.52 33.66 -22.00
C ALA A 213 22.53 32.74 -22.69
N ILE A 214 22.22 31.46 -22.91
CA ILE A 214 23.11 30.54 -23.65
C ILE A 214 23.36 31.05 -25.07
N SER A 215 22.30 31.50 -25.74
CA SER A 215 22.41 32.02 -27.11
C SER A 215 23.22 33.30 -27.21
N LEU A 216 23.25 34.12 -26.16
CA LEU A 216 24.10 35.32 -26.12
C LEU A 216 25.58 34.97 -25.93
N ILE A 217 25.88 33.91 -25.17
CA ILE A 217 27.26 33.41 -25.02
C ILE A 217 27.76 32.83 -26.34
N ASP A 218 26.92 32.09 -27.09
CA ASP A 218 27.25 31.57 -28.43
C ASP A 218 27.69 32.66 -29.42
N VAL A 219 27.01 33.81 -29.40
CA VAL A 219 27.28 34.92 -30.32
C VAL A 219 28.64 35.58 -30.02
N GLN A 220 29.07 35.60 -28.75
CA GLN A 220 30.39 36.09 -28.37
C GLN A 220 31.52 35.25 -28.98
N GLU A 221 31.37 33.92 -28.99
CA GLU A 221 32.37 33.02 -29.57
C GLU A 221 32.53 33.19 -31.10
N GLN A 222 31.52 33.75 -31.77
CA GLN A 222 31.48 33.95 -33.23
C GLN A 222 31.76 35.40 -33.68
N GLY A 223 32.04 36.31 -32.74
CA GLY A 223 32.35 37.72 -33.00
C GLY A 223 31.15 38.66 -32.73
N GLU A 224 31.32 39.58 -31.78
CA GLU A 224 30.24 40.40 -31.22
C GLU A 224 30.18 41.83 -31.78
N THR A 225 28.97 42.39 -31.90
CA THR A 225 28.76 43.84 -32.13
C THR A 225 28.52 44.59 -30.82
N ALA A 226 28.83 45.90 -30.78
CA ALA A 226 28.74 46.73 -29.56
C ALA A 226 27.31 46.88 -28.98
N SER A 227 26.26 46.59 -29.76
CA SER A 227 24.87 46.56 -29.28
C SER A 227 24.49 45.23 -28.63
N GLN A 228 25.19 44.14 -28.94
CA GLN A 228 24.96 42.80 -28.38
C GLN A 228 25.66 42.59 -27.03
N SER A 229 26.71 43.36 -26.74
CA SER A 229 27.39 43.34 -25.44
C SER A 229 26.59 44.03 -24.31
N ILE A 230 25.69 44.94 -24.66
CA ILE A 230 24.86 45.70 -23.71
C ILE A 230 23.70 44.80 -23.23
N GLY A 231 23.69 44.43 -21.95
CA GLY A 231 22.66 43.60 -21.32
C GLY A 231 22.95 42.10 -21.28
N ARG A 232 24.11 41.65 -21.80
CA ARG A 232 24.55 40.24 -21.73
C ARG A 232 24.85 39.81 -20.30
N GLU A 233 25.65 40.59 -19.57
CA GLU A 233 26.02 40.28 -18.18
C GLU A 233 24.78 40.20 -17.29
N ASP A 234 23.85 41.14 -17.45
CA ASP A 234 22.55 41.10 -16.77
C ASP A 234 21.74 39.85 -17.13
N SER A 235 21.77 39.42 -18.40
CA SER A 235 21.09 38.20 -18.86
C SER A 235 21.69 36.94 -18.25
N ILE A 236 23.02 36.84 -18.16
CA ILE A 236 23.73 35.72 -17.53
C ILE A 236 23.43 35.67 -16.02
N VAL A 237 23.51 36.81 -15.34
CA VAL A 237 23.18 36.92 -13.91
C VAL A 237 21.71 36.56 -13.66
N SER A 238 20.82 36.98 -14.55
CA SER A 238 19.40 36.62 -14.50
C SER A 238 19.18 35.12 -14.69
N ALA A 239 19.81 34.51 -15.69
CA ALA A 239 19.73 33.06 -15.93
C ALA A 239 20.27 32.26 -14.73
N PHE A 240 21.40 32.67 -14.15
CA PHE A 240 21.94 32.06 -12.94
C PHE A 240 20.95 32.11 -11.76
N ARG A 241 20.27 33.25 -11.58
CA ARG A 241 19.21 33.40 -10.58
C ARG A 241 18.03 32.46 -10.86
N HIS A 242 17.59 32.35 -12.12
CA HIS A 242 16.51 31.45 -12.52
C HIS A 242 16.87 29.98 -12.28
N VAL A 243 18.08 29.54 -12.60
CA VAL A 243 18.56 28.18 -12.30
C VAL A 243 18.51 27.91 -10.80
N LYS A 244 19.00 28.83 -9.96
CA LYS A 244 18.91 28.71 -8.49
C LYS A 244 17.47 28.63 -7.99
N THR A 245 16.56 29.41 -8.58
CA THR A 245 15.14 29.34 -8.23
C THR A 245 14.54 27.97 -8.57
N LEU A 246 14.86 27.42 -9.75
CA LEU A 246 14.39 26.10 -10.17
C LEU A 246 14.95 24.99 -9.26
N LEU A 247 16.23 25.03 -8.91
CA LEU A 247 16.83 24.09 -7.95
C LEU A 247 16.08 24.12 -6.60
N LYS A 248 15.85 25.32 -6.06
CA LYS A 248 15.11 25.50 -4.81
C LYS A 248 13.67 24.98 -4.91
N ALA A 249 13.01 25.16 -6.06
CA ALA A 249 11.67 24.63 -6.30
C ALA A 249 11.65 23.09 -6.29
N VAL A 250 12.61 22.46 -6.97
CA VAL A 250 12.77 21.00 -7.00
C VAL A 250 13.08 20.45 -5.60
N ASP A 251 13.93 21.13 -4.83
CA ASP A 251 14.21 20.79 -3.43
C ASP A 251 12.98 20.92 -2.53
N SER A 252 12.24 22.02 -2.67
CA SER A 252 11.00 22.22 -1.93
C SER A 252 9.99 21.12 -2.23
N PHE A 253 9.83 20.75 -3.50
CA PHE A 253 8.96 19.66 -3.93
C PHE A 253 9.39 18.31 -3.34
N LYS A 254 10.69 17.98 -3.39
CA LYS A 254 11.27 16.78 -2.76
C LYS A 254 10.95 16.76 -1.25
N GLY A 255 11.16 17.89 -0.57
CA GLY A 255 10.89 18.02 0.86
C GLY A 255 9.42 17.81 1.22
N GLU A 256 8.49 18.35 0.43
CA GLU A 256 7.06 18.14 0.65
C GLU A 256 6.61 16.69 0.37
N LEU A 257 7.19 16.02 -0.62
CA LEU A 257 6.95 14.59 -0.85
C LEU A 257 7.42 13.74 0.34
N THR A 258 8.61 14.03 0.87
CA THR A 258 9.14 13.35 2.07
C THR A 258 8.25 13.57 3.29
N LYS A 259 7.78 14.80 3.53
CA LYS A 259 6.83 15.08 4.63
C LYS A 259 5.53 14.29 4.52
N ARG A 260 5.08 14.02 3.28
CA ARG A 260 3.90 13.20 3.00
C ARG A 260 4.17 11.69 3.05
N GLY A 261 5.43 11.27 3.07
CA GLY A 261 5.85 9.87 3.02
C GLY A 261 5.93 9.28 1.61
N LEU A 262 5.74 10.07 0.56
CA LEU A 262 5.60 9.61 -0.83
C LEU A 262 6.94 9.34 -1.55
N GLN A 263 8.04 9.22 -0.81
CA GLN A 263 9.39 9.13 -1.35
C GLN A 263 9.73 7.75 -1.96
N ASP A 264 9.06 6.69 -1.50
CA ASP A 264 9.39 5.28 -1.83
C ASP A 264 8.27 4.53 -2.59
N TYR A 265 7.07 5.12 -2.72
CA TYR A 265 5.92 4.46 -3.37
C TYR A 265 5.83 4.72 -4.87
N GLY A 266 6.03 3.71 -5.74
CA GLY A 266 5.80 3.83 -7.19
C GLY A 266 6.57 4.99 -7.85
N THR A 267 7.47 5.59 -7.08
CA THR A 267 8.15 6.87 -7.27
C THR A 267 9.60 6.65 -7.56
N SER A 268 10.05 5.43 -7.86
CA SER A 268 11.31 5.25 -8.59
C SER A 268 11.33 6.22 -9.78
N LEU A 269 10.22 6.37 -10.52
CA LEU A 269 10.10 7.37 -11.57
C LEU A 269 10.11 8.83 -11.09
N VAL A 270 9.47 9.18 -9.97
CA VAL A 270 9.43 10.57 -9.45
C VAL A 270 10.79 10.96 -8.85
N ARG A 271 11.39 10.08 -8.07
CA ARG A 271 12.74 10.19 -7.52
C ARG A 271 13.76 10.31 -8.65
N LEU A 272 13.69 9.44 -9.65
CA LEU A 272 14.55 9.55 -10.84
C LEU A 272 14.33 10.87 -11.56
N LYS A 273 13.08 11.34 -11.73
CA LYS A 273 12.80 12.65 -12.32
C LYS A 273 13.32 13.82 -11.49
N ILE A 274 13.28 13.74 -10.16
CA ILE A 274 13.89 14.74 -9.28
C ILE A 274 15.39 14.79 -9.52
N GLU A 275 16.07 13.64 -9.54
CA GLU A 275 17.51 13.57 -9.79
C GLU A 275 17.86 14.03 -11.24
N HIS A 276 17.07 13.62 -12.24
CA HIS A 276 17.20 14.05 -13.64
C HIS A 276 16.84 15.52 -13.87
N SER A 277 16.11 16.16 -12.95
CA SER A 277 15.91 17.61 -12.96
C SER A 277 17.09 18.32 -12.31
N LYS A 278 17.55 17.82 -11.16
CA LYS A 278 18.61 18.44 -10.37
C LYS A 278 19.96 18.42 -11.07
N TYR A 279 20.37 17.28 -11.60
CA TYR A 279 21.71 17.14 -12.16
C TYR A 279 21.98 18.14 -13.30
N PRO A 280 21.11 18.25 -14.34
CA PRO A 280 21.28 19.27 -15.38
C PRO A 280 21.21 20.71 -14.83
N LEU A 281 20.35 20.99 -13.85
CA LEU A 281 20.27 22.31 -13.24
C LEU A 281 21.53 22.69 -12.45
N GLU A 282 22.18 21.74 -11.76
CA GLU A 282 23.47 22.00 -11.11
C GLU A 282 24.58 22.25 -12.14
N LYS A 283 24.56 21.54 -13.29
CA LYS A 283 25.48 21.81 -14.40
C LYS A 283 25.28 23.18 -15.04
N LEU A 284 24.03 23.61 -15.22
CA LEU A 284 23.73 24.97 -15.66
C LEU A 284 24.14 26.01 -14.61
N LYS A 285 24.01 25.70 -13.32
CA LYS A 285 24.45 26.59 -12.24
C LYS A 285 25.96 26.77 -12.26
N GLU A 286 26.72 25.70 -12.49
CA GLU A 286 28.18 25.77 -12.71
C GLU A 286 28.50 26.63 -13.94
N TYR A 287 27.80 26.41 -15.06
CA TYR A 287 28.01 27.13 -16.33
C TYR A 287 27.80 28.64 -16.24
N PHE A 288 26.72 29.09 -15.59
CA PHE A 288 26.47 30.54 -15.42
C PHE A 288 27.15 31.14 -14.18
N SER A 289 27.98 30.38 -13.47
CA SER A 289 28.67 30.88 -12.29
C SER A 289 29.82 31.79 -12.71
N PRO A 290 29.88 33.04 -12.23
CA PRO A 290 30.95 33.98 -12.61
C PRO A 290 32.33 33.59 -12.05
N ASP A 291 32.36 32.75 -11.02
CA ASP A 291 33.56 32.47 -10.22
C ASP A 291 34.23 31.12 -10.53
N LEU A 292 33.76 30.37 -11.53
CA LEU A 292 34.22 29.01 -11.83
C LEU A 292 34.66 28.90 -13.29
N GLU A 293 35.85 28.34 -13.53
CA GLU A 293 36.19 27.82 -14.87
C GLU A 293 35.26 26.64 -15.17
N CYS A 294 34.28 26.88 -16.03
CA CYS A 294 33.34 25.84 -16.44
C CYS A 294 33.89 25.08 -17.65
N PRO A 295 34.03 23.75 -17.59
CA PRO A 295 34.46 22.95 -18.74
C PRO A 295 33.37 22.78 -19.81
N LEU A 296 32.16 23.30 -19.55
CA LEU A 296 31.01 23.13 -20.43
C LEU A 296 30.98 24.23 -21.49
N ASN A 297 30.79 23.83 -22.75
CA ASN A 297 30.48 24.78 -23.81
C ASN A 297 28.96 25.06 -23.85
N SER A 298 28.57 25.99 -24.71
CA SER A 298 27.17 26.36 -24.94
C SER A 298 26.30 25.21 -25.46
N GLN A 299 26.85 24.30 -26.27
CA GLN A 299 26.13 23.13 -26.76
C GLN A 299 25.78 22.17 -25.61
N ASP A 300 26.73 21.93 -24.70
CA ASP A 300 26.48 21.15 -23.48
C ASP A 300 25.42 21.83 -22.60
N ALA A 301 25.52 23.16 -22.43
CA ALA A 301 24.53 23.94 -21.69
C ALA A 301 23.12 23.83 -22.31
N ARG A 302 22.99 23.86 -23.64
CA ARG A 302 21.69 23.64 -24.32
C ARG A 302 21.13 22.26 -24.02
N VAL A 303 21.95 21.21 -24.10
CA VAL A 303 21.55 19.84 -23.78
C VAL A 303 21.06 19.72 -22.33
N TYR A 304 21.78 20.34 -21.38
CA TYR A 304 21.34 20.36 -19.98
C TYR A 304 20.05 21.17 -19.78
N ALA A 305 19.88 22.30 -20.47
CA ALA A 305 18.68 23.12 -20.41
C ALA A 305 17.45 22.37 -20.94
N ASP A 306 17.56 21.71 -22.09
CA ASP A 306 16.49 20.87 -22.66
C ASP A 306 16.10 19.74 -21.71
N ALA A 307 17.10 19.03 -21.15
CA ALA A 307 16.86 17.95 -20.21
C ALA A 307 16.21 18.45 -18.91
N ALA A 308 16.68 19.57 -18.36
CA ALA A 308 16.10 20.20 -17.17
C ALA A 308 14.65 20.62 -17.42
N GLU A 309 14.37 21.28 -18.54
CA GLU A 309 13.03 21.76 -18.89
C GLU A 309 12.04 20.61 -18.93
N LYS A 310 12.35 19.58 -19.72
CA LYS A 310 11.50 18.40 -19.87
C LYS A 310 11.17 17.75 -18.52
N ASN A 311 12.18 17.57 -17.66
CA ASN A 311 12.00 16.88 -16.38
C ASN A 311 11.25 17.75 -15.37
N VAL A 312 11.58 19.05 -15.27
CA VAL A 312 10.89 19.99 -14.37
C VAL A 312 9.42 20.15 -14.74
N LEU A 313 9.11 20.31 -16.04
CA LEU A 313 7.72 20.37 -16.50
C LEU A 313 6.95 19.08 -16.19
N SER A 314 7.62 17.93 -16.29
CA SER A 314 7.01 16.66 -15.89
C SER A 314 6.76 16.57 -14.39
N LEU A 315 7.65 17.08 -13.53
CA LEU A 315 7.44 17.14 -12.08
C LEU A 315 6.25 18.03 -11.71
N ILE A 316 6.07 19.15 -12.42
CA ILE A 316 4.91 20.04 -12.23
C ILE A 316 3.61 19.31 -12.55
N GLU A 317 3.58 18.54 -13.63
CA GLU A 317 2.38 17.79 -14.00
C GLU A 317 2.06 16.70 -12.96
N GLN A 318 3.08 16.01 -12.47
CA GLN A 318 2.92 15.07 -11.35
C GLN A 318 2.43 15.75 -10.07
N ALA A 319 2.92 16.95 -9.77
CA ALA A 319 2.45 17.74 -8.65
C ALA A 319 0.95 18.04 -8.76
N LYS A 320 0.46 18.43 -9.95
CA LYS A 320 -0.98 18.66 -10.19
C LYS A 320 -1.80 17.38 -10.03
N ILE A 321 -1.35 16.25 -10.58
CA ILE A 321 -2.05 14.96 -10.46
C ILE A 321 -2.19 14.59 -8.98
N LEU A 322 -1.10 14.72 -8.22
CA LEU A 322 -1.14 14.47 -6.78
C LEU A 322 -2.08 15.43 -6.08
N ASP A 323 -1.98 16.74 -6.33
CA ASP A 323 -2.88 17.74 -5.72
C ASP A 323 -4.36 17.44 -6.01
N ASN A 324 -4.69 17.02 -7.23
CA ASN A 324 -6.05 16.59 -7.59
C ASN A 324 -6.48 15.35 -6.79
N ASN A 325 -5.61 14.36 -6.60
CA ASN A 325 -5.91 13.18 -5.77
C ASN A 325 -6.11 13.54 -4.29
N TYR A 326 -5.46 14.59 -3.80
CA TYR A 326 -5.70 15.15 -2.46
C TYR A 326 -7.04 15.90 -2.37
N MET A 327 -7.54 16.44 -3.49
CA MET A 327 -8.85 17.10 -3.55
C MET A 327 -10.01 16.12 -3.81
N SER A 328 -9.74 14.97 -4.42
CA SER A 328 -10.76 13.97 -4.72
C SER A 328 -11.31 13.33 -3.44
N THR A 329 -12.63 13.22 -3.37
CA THR A 329 -13.38 12.55 -2.29
C THR A 329 -13.51 11.04 -2.50
N ASP A 330 -13.04 10.54 -3.66
CA ASP A 330 -13.21 9.16 -4.12
C ASP A 330 -12.10 8.20 -3.63
#